data_AF-A0A2E1R9Y5-F1
#
_entry.id   AF-A0A2E1R9Y5-F1
#
_cell.length_a   1.000
_cell.length_b   1.000
_cell.length_c   1.000
_cell.angle_alpha   90.00
_cell.angle_beta   90.00
_cell.angle_gamma   90.00
#
_symmetry.space_group_name_H-M   'P 1'
#
loop_
_entity.id
_entity.type
_entity.pdbx_description
1 polymer ?
#
loop_
_entity_poly.entity_id
_entity_poly.type
_entity_poly.pdbx_seq_one_letter_code
_entity_poly.pdbx_strand_id
1 'polypeptide(L)' 'MWLYRDKKTDRGYWMKDGLFMSAPLFKYGTPDLDHVDYLSNWEDFETINFSNLIEILEKLVKQQEVK' A
#
# COMPACT_ATOMS: atom_id res chain seq x y z
N MET A 1 -12.75 -1.13 3.21
CA MET A 1 -11.33 -1.38 2.92
C MET A 1 -10.66 -0.02 2.87
N TRP A 2 -9.68 0.26 3.73
CA TRP A 2 -8.99 1.56 3.76
C TRP A 2 -7.84 1.54 2.77
N LEU A 3 -7.80 2.51 1.86
CA LEU A 3 -6.84 2.57 0.75
C LEU A 3 -6.07 3.89 0.83
N TYR A 4 -4.75 3.82 1.04
CA TYR A 4 -3.85 4.94 0.83
C TYR A 4 -3.40 4.97 -0.63
N ARG A 5 -3.41 6.14 -1.27
CA ARG A 5 -3.04 6.33 -2.67
C ARG A 5 -1.81 7.21 -2.74
N ASP A 6 -0.70 6.66 -3.20
CA ASP A 6 0.50 7.43 -3.50
C ASP A 6 0.54 7.79 -4.99
N LYS A 7 0.40 9.09 -5.28
CA LYS A 7 0.48 9.62 -6.65
C LYS A 7 1.92 9.73 -7.16
N LYS A 8 2.93 9.63 -6.30
CA LYS A 8 4.34 9.69 -6.73
C LYS A 8 4.80 8.36 -7.30
N THR A 9 4.32 7.27 -6.75
CA THR A 9 4.61 5.90 -7.20
C THR A 9 3.51 5.30 -8.06
N ASP A 10 2.37 5.99 -8.20
CA ASP A 10 1.14 5.48 -8.81
C ASP A 10 0.70 4.14 -8.21
N ARG A 11 0.78 4.03 -6.87
CA ARG A 11 0.42 2.81 -6.13
C ARG A 11 -0.60 3.05 -5.03
N GLY A 12 -1.49 2.08 -4.87
CA GLY A 12 -2.41 1.95 -3.76
C GLY A 12 -1.86 1.00 -2.71
N TYR A 13 -2.10 1.30 -1.44
CA TYR A 13 -1.67 0.50 -0.28
C TYR A 13 -2.83 0.28 0.67
N TRP A 14 -3.01 -0.96 1.14
CA TRP A 14 -4.05 -1.29 2.12
C TRP A 14 -3.67 -2.50 2.96
N MET A 15 -4.43 -2.71 4.04
CA MET A 15 -4.37 -3.92 4.87
C MET A 15 -5.55 -4.84 4.55
N LYS A 16 -5.28 -6.13 4.42
CA LYS A 16 -6.29 -7.18 4.33
C LYS A 16 -5.80 -8.41 5.09
N ASP A 17 -6.60 -8.90 6.04
CA ASP A 17 -6.33 -10.11 6.82
C ASP A 17 -4.92 -10.11 7.48
N GLY A 18 -4.47 -8.93 7.94
CA GLY A 18 -3.15 -8.76 8.56
C GLY A 18 -1.97 -8.66 7.58
N LEU A 19 -2.23 -8.68 6.27
CA LEU A 19 -1.23 -8.56 5.23
C LEU A 19 -1.23 -7.15 4.63
N PHE A 20 -0.03 -6.62 4.41
CA PHE A 20 0.18 -5.37 3.69
C PHE A 20 0.14 -5.63 2.18
N MET A 21 -0.88 -5.06 1.56
CA MET A 21 -1.20 -5.22 0.15
C MET A 21 -0.84 -3.93 -0.59
N SER A 22 -0.41 -4.07 -1.83
CA SER A 22 -0.24 -2.95 -2.74
C SER A 22 -0.69 -3.31 -4.16
N ALA A 23 -0.99 -2.32 -4.97
CA ALA A 23 -1.25 -2.49 -6.40
C ALA A 23 -0.98 -1.17 -7.14
N PRO A 24 -0.65 -1.22 -8.44
CA PRO A 24 -0.69 -0.03 -9.30
C PRO A 24 -2.06 0.66 -9.25
N LEU A 25 -2.10 1.96 -9.48
CA LEU A 25 -3.33 2.73 -9.64
C LEU A 25 -3.65 2.90 -11.12
N PHE A 26 -4.91 2.66 -11.50
CA PHE A 26 -5.44 3.15 -12.77
C PHE A 26 -5.45 4.69 -12.79
N LYS A 27 -5.59 5.27 -13.98
CA LYS A 27 -5.67 6.73 -14.21
C LYS A 27 -6.69 7.47 -13.32
N TYR A 28 -7.71 6.78 -12.81
CA TYR A 28 -8.73 7.33 -11.91
C TYR A 28 -8.45 7.10 -10.40
N GLY A 29 -7.27 6.59 -10.04
CA GLY A 29 -6.86 6.34 -8.66
C GLY A 29 -7.47 5.09 -8.04
N THR A 30 -8.05 4.20 -8.85
CA THR A 30 -8.54 2.90 -8.41
C THR A 30 -7.39 1.89 -8.45
N PRO A 31 -7.17 1.07 -7.41
CA PRO A 31 -6.16 0.02 -7.46
C PRO A 31 -6.50 -1.01 -8.53
N ASP A 32 -5.49 -1.42 -9.26
CA ASP A 32 -5.56 -2.55 -10.18
C ASP A 32 -5.47 -3.86 -9.39
N LEU A 33 -6.63 -4.41 -9.04
CA LEU A 33 -6.73 -5.61 -8.22
C LEU A 33 -6.33 -6.89 -8.95
N ASP A 34 -6.08 -6.83 -10.27
CA ASP A 34 -5.52 -7.94 -11.03
C ASP A 34 -3.98 -8.00 -10.90
N HIS A 35 -3.36 -6.91 -10.44
CA HIS A 35 -1.90 -6.76 -10.26
C HIS A 35 -1.55 -6.45 -8.79
N VAL A 36 -2.09 -7.25 -7.88
CA VAL A 36 -1.85 -7.10 -6.44
C VAL A 36 -0.53 -7.73 -6.04
N ASP A 37 0.29 -6.93 -5.36
CA ASP A 37 1.55 -7.35 -4.76
C ASP A 37 1.46 -7.35 -3.23
N TYR A 38 2.16 -8.29 -2.62
CA TYR A 38 2.38 -8.30 -1.18
C TYR A 38 3.69 -7.59 -0.87
N LEU A 39 3.64 -6.61 0.03
CA LEU A 39 4.84 -5.88 0.48
C LEU A 39 5.89 -6.81 1.11
N SER A 40 5.46 -7.93 1.71
CA SER A 40 6.34 -8.98 2.24
C SER A 40 7.17 -9.69 1.16
N ASN A 41 6.74 -9.62 -0.10
CA ASN A 41 7.36 -10.32 -1.22
C ASN A 41 8.15 -9.36 -2.11
N TRP A 42 8.33 -8.11 -1.69
CA TRP A 42 9.17 -7.16 -2.41
C TRP A 42 10.63 -7.55 -2.18
N GLU A 43 11.30 -7.94 -3.26
CA GLU A 43 12.73 -8.31 -3.24
C GLU A 43 13.64 -7.11 -3.52
N ASP A 44 13.09 -6.08 -4.18
CA ASP A 44 13.81 -4.86 -4.53
C ASP A 44 13.16 -3.65 -3.85
N PHE A 45 13.97 -2.95 -3.05
CA PHE A 45 13.58 -1.73 -2.36
C PHE A 45 14.35 -0.49 -2.80
N GLU A 46 15.18 -0.57 -3.83
CA GLU A 46 16.05 0.54 -4.24
C GLU A 46 15.25 1.80 -4.64
N THR A 47 14.04 1.62 -5.16
CA THR A 47 13.16 2.73 -5.57
C THR A 47 12.15 3.14 -4.50
N ILE A 48 12.18 2.52 -3.31
CA ILE A 48 11.17 2.73 -2.27
C ILE A 48 11.66 3.76 -1.27
N ASN A 49 10.88 4.82 -1.12
CA ASN A 49 11.07 5.74 0.00
C ASN A 49 10.53 5.07 1.29
N PHE A 50 11.41 4.43 2.05
CA PHE A 50 11.07 3.72 3.28
C PHE A 50 10.42 4.60 4.35
N SER A 51 10.82 5.87 4.47
CA SER A 51 10.21 6.79 5.44
C SER A 51 8.72 7.02 5.13
N ASN A 52 8.40 7.27 3.86
CA ASN A 52 7.01 7.37 3.42
C ASN A 52 6.26 6.04 3.61
N LEU A 53 6.90 4.91 3.30
CA LEU A 53 6.28 3.60 3.48
C LEU A 53 5.94 3.35 4.95
N ILE A 54 6.88 3.57 5.88
CA ILE A 54 6.65 3.42 7.32
C ILE A 54 5.50 4.30 7.79
N GLU A 55 5.44 5.57 7.38
CA GLU A 55 4.31 6.45 7.72
C GLU A 55 2.96 5.92 7.23
N ILE A 56 2.93 5.30 6.04
CA ILE A 56 1.73 4.67 5.48
C ILE A 56 1.35 3.44 6.30
N LEU A 57 2.31 2.57 6.62
CA LEU A 57 2.09 1.37 7.42
C LEU A 57 1.57 1.73 8.83
N GLU A 58 2.18 2.71 9.50
CA GLU A 58 1.73 3.19 10.82
C GLU A 58 0.29 3.70 10.79
N LYS A 59 -0.08 4.47 9.76
CA LYS A 59 -1.45 4.97 9.59
C LYS A 59 -2.43 3.83 9.38
N LEU A 60 -2.07 2.82 8.58
CA LEU A 60 -2.92 1.67 8.30
C LEU A 60 -3.12 0.80 9.57
N VAL A 61 -2.06 0.55 10.34
CA VAL A 61 -2.14 -0.23 11.59
C VAL A 61 -3.00 0.49 12.63
N LYS A 62 -2.75 1.79 12.89
CA LYS A 62 -3.55 2.58 13.83
C LYS A 62 -5.04 2.59 13.46
N GLN A 63 -5.37 2.58 12.17
CA GLN A 63 -6.76 2.54 11.70
C GLN A 63 -7.42 1.17 11.83
N GLN A 64 -6.64 0.09 11.92
CA GLN A 64 -7.13 -1.26 12.17
C GLN A 64 -7.44 -1.49 13.65
N GLU A 65 -6.64 -0.93 14.57
CA GLU A 65 -6.86 -1.03 16.01
C GLU A 65 -8.09 -0.23 16.51
N VAL A 66 -8.54 0.76 15.73
CA VAL A 66 -9.70 1.60 16.06
C VAL A 66 -11.04 0.98 15.58
N LYS A 67 -11.01 -0.28 15.12
CA LYS A 67 -12.19 -1.07 14.74
C LYS A 67 -12.44 -2.23 15.70
#